data_AF-A0A1A2DYR0-F1
#
_entry.id   AF-A0A1A2DYR0-F1
#
_cell.length_a   1.000
_cell.length_b   1.000
_cell.length_c   1.000
_cell.angle_alpha   90.00
_cell.angle_beta   90.00
_cell.angle_gamma   90.00
#
_symmetry.space_group_name_H-M   'P 1'
#
loop_
_entity.id
_entity.type
_entity.pdbx_description
1 polymer ?
#
loop_
_entity_poly.entity_id
_entity_poly.type
_entity_poly.pdbx_seq_one_letter_code
_entity_poly.pdbx_strand_id
1 'polypeptide(L)'
;MADTVKITLDRASVAMGDDVESHRVFWVFPDSATVDDLLVEVSRYVPGIAGPAGWLVDVNTGDRVRRRDLGIIYTRDDLRQEDQICRLTAGNTTLGDLARLAKVPDLDVYARYLTRDMGRPLALSEVTAGPAYTGAQPTKLQSEAEAQANTDWVFTRELDRRAAEVAAARRNWIRANIIAGSTPPAGTDIFIARNFHYLADLHCPASMDVAAQLLGSDEARYESLSSTIDIDARPAMVTLAMVVAAFEWHTAYGSWQAGGRPYLKPYFEYLAGCGYRLSPIEQVMAGQITAEQLKFSQGDIARLNRVRQLRDLQYQLRMNRYYAKTLTEEQYRAAITSVHAELSDLGELPGPM
;
A
#
# COMPACT_ATOMS: atom_id res chain seq x y z
N MET A 1 -24.03 22.06 5.74
CA MET A 1 -22.91 21.75 4.83
C MET A 1 -21.69 21.64 5.72
N ALA A 2 -20.75 20.73 5.46
CA ALA A 2 -19.63 20.55 6.40
C ALA A 2 -18.79 21.84 6.42
N ASP A 3 -18.62 22.44 7.60
CA ASP A 3 -17.80 23.65 7.83
C ASP A 3 -16.29 23.38 7.64
N THR A 4 -15.95 22.18 7.15
CA THR A 4 -14.59 21.69 7.01
C THR A 4 -14.45 20.86 5.74
N VAL A 5 -13.22 20.85 5.21
CA VAL A 5 -12.80 20.02 4.07
C VAL A 5 -11.74 19.05 4.56
N LYS A 6 -11.96 17.76 4.31
CA LYS A 6 -10.95 16.73 4.54
C LYS A 6 -10.00 16.67 3.36
N ILE A 7 -8.72 16.59 3.67
CA ILE A 7 -7.65 16.43 2.70
C ILE A 7 -6.90 15.15 3.02
N THR A 8 -6.80 14.28 2.05
CA THR A 8 -5.82 13.21 2.02
C THR A 8 -4.66 13.70 1.16
N LEU A 9 -3.47 13.86 1.74
CA LEU A 9 -2.26 14.23 1.03
C LEU A 9 -1.33 13.04 0.95
N ASP A 10 -0.72 12.79 -0.20
CA ASP A 10 0.35 11.81 -0.37
C ASP A 10 1.49 12.42 -1.20
N ARG A 11 2.69 11.82 -1.17
CA ARG A 11 3.86 12.32 -1.93
C ARG A 11 4.67 11.21 -2.57
N ALA A 12 5.34 11.56 -3.66
CA ALA A 12 6.35 10.70 -4.27
C ALA A 12 7.56 10.49 -3.33
N SER A 13 8.22 9.35 -3.51
CA SER A 13 9.45 9.00 -2.78
C SER A 13 10.67 9.74 -3.35
N VAL A 14 11.56 10.21 -2.48
CA VAL A 14 12.77 10.95 -2.89
C VAL A 14 14.04 10.11 -2.90
N ALA A 15 14.03 8.95 -2.25
CA ALA A 15 15.20 8.06 -2.17
C ALA A 15 14.78 6.59 -2.03
N MET A 16 15.73 5.69 -2.31
CA MET A 16 15.55 4.26 -2.07
C MET A 16 15.31 4.00 -0.57
N GLY A 17 14.17 3.38 -0.26
CA GLY A 17 13.75 3.07 1.09
C GLY A 17 13.05 4.21 1.82
N ASP A 18 12.69 5.30 1.13
CA ASP A 18 11.73 6.31 1.62
C ASP A 18 10.29 5.74 1.53
N ASP A 19 10.04 4.87 0.55
CA ASP A 19 8.77 4.15 0.31
C ASP A 19 8.49 2.98 1.26
N VAL A 20 9.32 2.76 2.28
CA VAL A 20 9.09 1.69 3.28
C VAL A 20 7.92 2.02 4.22
N GLU A 21 7.54 3.28 4.29
CA GLU A 21 6.38 3.78 5.04
C GLU A 21 5.48 4.57 4.08
N SER A 22 4.16 4.54 4.29
CA SER A 22 3.28 5.42 3.52
C SER A 22 3.61 6.88 3.81
N HIS A 23 3.54 7.73 2.79
CA HIS A 23 3.61 9.19 2.96
C HIS A 23 2.22 9.83 3.06
N ARG A 24 1.17 9.03 3.23
CA ARG A 24 -0.18 9.57 3.25
C ARG A 24 -0.48 10.23 4.59
N VAL A 25 -0.92 11.48 4.57
CA VAL A 25 -1.37 12.24 5.75
C VAL A 25 -2.79 12.76 5.58
N PHE A 26 -3.46 12.99 6.71
CA PHE A 26 -4.89 13.33 6.75
C PHE A 26 -5.06 14.64 7.50
N TRP A 27 -5.56 15.64 6.80
CA TRP A 27 -5.71 17.00 7.30
C TRP A 27 -7.17 17.42 7.23
N VAL A 28 -7.61 18.22 8.20
CA VAL A 28 -8.92 18.85 8.19
C VAL A 28 -8.73 20.35 8.24
N PHE A 29 -9.16 21.04 7.19
CA PHE A 29 -9.16 22.50 7.11
C PHE A 29 -10.58 23.05 7.27
N PRO A 30 -10.74 24.30 7.72
CA PRO A 30 -11.96 25.07 7.46
C PRO A 30 -12.22 25.16 5.96
N ASP A 31 -13.49 25.17 5.54
CA ASP A 31 -13.85 25.31 4.12
C ASP A 31 -13.37 26.64 3.51
N SER A 32 -13.26 27.68 4.34
CA SER A 32 -12.75 29.01 4.01
C SER A 32 -11.24 29.10 3.86
N ALA A 33 -10.50 28.04 4.24
CA ALA A 33 -9.07 27.98 3.97
C ALA A 33 -8.81 28.05 2.46
N THR A 34 -7.64 28.53 2.07
CA THR A 34 -7.33 28.83 0.68
C THR A 34 -6.29 27.88 0.10
N VAL A 35 -6.11 27.94 -1.22
CA VAL A 35 -5.01 27.24 -1.90
C VAL A 35 -3.65 27.69 -1.36
N ASP A 36 -3.46 28.96 -1.01
CA ASP A 36 -2.22 29.42 -0.40
C ASP A 36 -1.99 28.80 0.99
N ASP A 37 -3.03 28.67 1.82
CA ASP A 37 -2.92 27.98 3.12
C ASP A 37 -2.49 26.51 2.93
N LEU A 38 -3.08 25.83 1.94
CA LEU A 38 -2.72 24.45 1.61
C LEU A 38 -1.28 24.33 1.08
N LEU A 39 -0.87 25.17 0.12
CA LEU A 39 0.48 25.10 -0.47
C LEU A 39 1.58 25.41 0.56
N VAL A 40 1.34 26.36 1.47
CA VAL A 40 2.24 26.65 2.59
C VAL A 40 2.37 25.43 3.52
N GLU A 41 1.27 24.73 3.81
CA GLU A 41 1.33 23.57 4.68
C GLU A 41 1.96 22.34 4.00
N VAL A 42 1.74 22.16 2.68
CA VAL A 42 2.43 21.14 1.90
C VAL A 42 3.93 21.41 1.86
N SER A 43 4.38 22.68 1.76
CA SER A 43 5.81 23.01 1.73
C SER A 43 6.53 22.57 3.01
N ARG A 44 5.85 22.67 4.15
CA ARG A 44 6.36 22.22 5.46
C ARG A 44 6.35 20.70 5.63
N TYR A 45 5.59 19.99 4.80
CA TYR A 45 5.41 18.54 4.88
C TYR A 45 6.40 17.79 3.97
N VAL A 46 6.62 18.28 2.76
CA VAL A 46 7.47 17.61 1.77
C VAL A 46 8.95 17.77 2.10
N PRO A 47 9.79 16.73 1.87
CA PRO A 47 11.22 16.84 2.16
C PRO A 47 11.94 17.74 1.14
N GLY A 48 13.06 18.32 1.59
CA GLY A 48 13.97 19.09 0.75
C GLY A 48 14.52 18.31 -0.45
N ILE A 49 14.63 18.98 -1.60
CA ILE A 49 15.21 18.42 -2.82
C ILE A 49 16.35 19.32 -3.29
N ALA A 50 17.56 18.75 -3.38
CA ALA A 50 18.72 19.48 -3.90
C ALA A 50 18.63 19.70 -5.42
N GLY A 51 19.06 20.87 -5.88
CA GLY A 51 19.14 21.22 -7.30
C GLY A 51 17.86 21.86 -7.89
N PRO A 52 17.74 21.94 -9.23
CA PRO A 52 16.59 22.54 -9.93
C PRO A 52 15.41 21.56 -10.01
N ALA A 53 14.96 21.12 -8.85
CA ALA A 53 13.88 20.16 -8.68
C ALA A 53 12.99 20.57 -7.50
N GLY A 54 11.78 20.03 -7.48
CA GLY A 54 10.77 20.41 -6.50
C GLY A 54 9.56 19.49 -6.54
N TRP A 55 8.46 20.00 -6.01
CA TRP A 55 7.20 19.29 -5.88
C TRP A 55 6.13 19.97 -6.71
N LEU A 56 5.51 19.23 -7.62
CA LEU A 56 4.26 19.65 -8.25
C LEU A 56 3.11 19.12 -7.40
N VAL A 57 2.27 20.02 -6.91
CA VAL A 57 1.13 19.70 -6.06
C VAL A 57 -0.13 19.75 -6.92
N ASP A 58 -0.87 18.64 -6.97
CA ASP A 58 -2.10 18.52 -7.72
C ASP A 58 -3.23 17.91 -6.87
N VAL A 59 -4.48 18.16 -7.26
CA VAL A 59 -5.68 17.71 -6.55
C VAL A 59 -6.62 16.96 -7.47
N ASN A 60 -7.36 16.01 -6.92
CA ASN A 60 -8.41 15.28 -7.64
C ASN A 60 -9.46 16.23 -8.25
N THR A 61 -10.09 15.76 -9.33
CA THR A 61 -11.24 16.42 -9.96
C THR A 61 -12.43 15.46 -10.02
N GLY A 62 -13.57 15.92 -10.52
CA GLY A 62 -14.74 15.05 -10.74
C GLY A 62 -14.52 13.96 -11.78
N ASP A 63 -13.42 14.02 -12.54
CA ASP A 63 -12.93 12.97 -13.41
C ASP A 63 -11.80 12.22 -12.70
N ARG A 64 -12.01 10.91 -12.44
CA ARG A 64 -11.05 10.05 -11.72
C ARG A 64 -9.68 9.93 -12.40
N VAL A 65 -9.58 10.28 -13.67
CA VAL A 65 -8.33 10.18 -14.45
C VAL A 65 -7.59 11.52 -14.51
N ARG A 66 -8.25 12.64 -14.19
CA ARG A 66 -7.67 13.99 -14.31
C ARG A 66 -7.45 14.62 -12.94
N ARG A 67 -6.25 15.15 -12.76
CA ARG A 67 -5.84 15.94 -11.59
C ARG A 67 -5.61 17.38 -12.03
N ARG A 68 -5.87 18.33 -11.14
CA ARG A 68 -5.66 19.76 -11.37
C ARG A 68 -4.42 20.21 -10.60
N ASP A 69 -3.45 20.78 -11.32
CA ASP A 69 -2.26 21.34 -10.69
C ASP A 69 -2.62 22.61 -9.88
N LEU A 70 -2.24 22.61 -8.60
CA LEU A 70 -2.47 23.73 -7.68
C LEU A 70 -1.26 24.67 -7.64
N GLY A 71 -0.06 24.11 -7.57
CA GLY A 71 1.17 24.88 -7.50
C GLY A 71 2.41 24.01 -7.54
N ILE A 72 3.56 24.67 -7.57
CA ILE A 72 4.88 24.05 -7.52
C ILE A 72 5.62 24.59 -6.29
N ILE A 73 6.35 23.73 -5.59
CA ILE A 73 7.12 24.07 -4.39
C ILE A 73 8.59 23.68 -4.62
N TYR A 74 9.51 24.64 -4.46
CA TYR A 74 10.95 24.43 -4.51
C TYR A 74 11.53 24.56 -3.11
N THR A 75 12.04 23.45 -2.59
CA THR A 75 12.63 23.32 -1.25
C THR A 75 14.16 23.22 -1.38
N ARG A 76 14.88 24.34 -1.35
CA ARG A 76 16.35 24.41 -1.55
C ARG A 76 17.11 24.28 -0.23
N ASP A 77 16.86 23.18 0.48
CA ASP A 77 17.52 22.84 1.76
C ASP A 77 19.05 22.79 1.61
N ASP A 78 19.53 22.35 0.44
CA ASP A 78 20.96 22.33 0.07
C ASP A 78 21.62 23.71 0.16
N LEU A 79 20.85 24.77 -0.11
CA LEU A 79 21.31 26.15 -0.07
C LEU A 79 20.81 26.93 1.16
N ARG A 80 20.01 26.30 2.04
CA ARG A 80 19.34 26.95 3.18
C ARG A 80 18.55 28.20 2.77
N GLN A 81 17.94 28.16 1.59
CA GLN A 81 17.06 29.22 1.11
C GLN A 81 15.63 28.96 1.60
N GLU A 82 14.83 30.02 1.70
CA GLU A 82 13.40 29.86 1.95
C GLU A 82 12.72 29.13 0.79
N ASP A 83 11.66 28.38 1.10
CA ASP A 83 10.86 27.70 0.09
C ASP A 83 10.30 28.70 -0.92
N GLN A 84 10.21 28.28 -2.17
CA GLN A 84 9.58 29.08 -3.23
C GLN A 84 8.34 28.37 -3.76
N ILE A 85 7.26 29.13 -3.96
CA ILE A 85 5.98 28.62 -4.45
C ILE A 85 5.62 29.29 -5.77
N CYS A 86 5.33 28.50 -6.80
CA CYS A 86 4.70 28.95 -8.03
C CYS A 86 3.21 28.60 -8.00
N ARG A 87 2.33 29.60 -8.07
CA ARG A 87 0.87 29.37 -8.14
C ARG A 87 0.45 28.94 -9.55
N LEU A 88 -0.23 27.82 -9.67
CA LEU A 88 -0.88 27.37 -10.92
C LEU A 88 -2.40 27.51 -10.85
N THR A 89 -2.95 27.53 -9.62
CA THR A 89 -4.32 27.93 -9.30
C THR A 89 -4.28 29.25 -8.51
N ALA A 90 -5.33 30.08 -8.64
CA ALA A 90 -5.40 31.35 -7.93
C ALA A 90 -5.38 31.11 -6.40
N GLY A 91 -4.44 31.76 -5.71
CA GLY A 91 -4.18 31.52 -4.28
C GLY A 91 -5.38 31.77 -3.37
N ASN A 92 -6.28 32.66 -3.75
CA ASN A 92 -7.51 33.00 -3.01
C ASN A 92 -8.69 32.04 -3.26
N THR A 93 -8.50 30.98 -4.07
CA THR A 93 -9.52 29.94 -4.25
C THR A 93 -9.68 29.20 -2.93
N THR A 94 -10.91 29.07 -2.43
CA THR A 94 -11.16 28.35 -1.17
C THR A 94 -11.13 26.83 -1.38
N LEU A 95 -10.79 26.08 -0.34
CA LEU A 95 -10.83 24.62 -0.39
C LEU A 95 -12.26 24.10 -0.53
N GLY A 96 -13.25 24.81 0.03
CA GLY A 96 -14.67 24.53 -0.22
C GLY A 96 -15.07 24.69 -1.69
N ASP A 97 -14.53 25.71 -2.38
CA ASP A 97 -14.72 25.87 -3.83
C ASP A 97 -14.09 24.71 -4.62
N LEU A 98 -12.88 24.30 -4.25
CA LEU A 98 -12.21 23.15 -4.88
C LEU A 98 -13.01 21.86 -4.70
N ALA A 99 -13.49 21.56 -3.50
CA ALA A 99 -14.30 20.36 -3.23
C ALA A 99 -15.60 20.37 -4.06
N ARG A 100 -16.29 21.52 -4.14
CA ARG A 100 -17.49 21.69 -4.98
C ARG A 100 -17.19 21.48 -6.46
N LEU A 101 -16.09 22.04 -6.98
CA LEU A 101 -15.67 21.88 -8.38
C LEU A 101 -15.31 20.42 -8.69
N ALA A 102 -14.67 19.74 -7.75
CA ALA A 102 -14.28 18.33 -7.87
C ALA A 102 -15.47 17.36 -7.65
N LYS A 103 -16.64 17.85 -7.22
CA LYS A 103 -17.83 17.04 -6.92
C LYS A 103 -17.57 15.90 -5.93
N VAL A 104 -16.63 16.11 -5.02
CA VAL A 104 -16.24 15.17 -3.96
C VAL A 104 -16.21 15.90 -2.63
N PRO A 105 -16.60 15.23 -1.52
CA PRO A 105 -16.54 15.84 -0.19
C PRO A 105 -15.10 15.97 0.34
N ASP A 106 -14.21 15.09 -0.12
CA ASP A 106 -12.84 14.97 0.34
C ASP A 106 -11.88 15.24 -0.82
N LEU A 107 -10.87 16.09 -0.59
CA LEU A 107 -9.84 16.40 -1.56
C LEU A 107 -8.68 15.41 -1.42
N ASP A 108 -8.28 14.83 -2.55
CA ASP A 108 -7.10 13.97 -2.64
C ASP A 108 -5.99 14.75 -3.33
N VAL A 109 -4.96 15.11 -2.56
CA VAL A 109 -3.84 15.95 -2.96
C VAL A 109 -2.60 15.07 -3.10
N TYR A 110 -1.84 15.28 -4.17
CA TYR A 110 -0.62 14.53 -4.43
C TYR A 110 0.53 15.47 -4.75
N ALA A 111 1.67 15.27 -4.09
CA ALA A 111 2.91 15.98 -4.36
C ALA A 111 3.86 15.06 -5.14
N ARG A 112 4.05 15.33 -6.43
CA ARG A 112 4.92 14.53 -7.31
C ARG A 112 6.22 15.24 -7.65
N TYR A 113 7.25 14.45 -7.88
CA TYR A 113 8.57 14.94 -8.23
C TYR A 113 8.54 15.74 -9.54
N LEU A 114 9.06 16.95 -9.50
CA LEU A 114 9.24 17.79 -10.67
C LEU A 114 10.73 17.89 -10.99
N THR A 115 11.09 17.53 -12.21
CA THR A 115 12.39 17.88 -12.79
C THR A 115 12.18 19.10 -13.68
N ARG A 116 12.89 20.21 -13.41
CA ARG A 116 12.92 21.52 -14.11
C ARG A 116 12.21 22.66 -13.38
N ASP A 117 12.71 23.87 -13.63
CA ASP A 117 12.15 25.13 -13.18
C ASP A 117 10.97 25.53 -14.08
N MET A 118 9.82 25.82 -13.46
CA MET A 118 8.58 26.15 -14.14
C MET A 118 7.88 27.29 -13.38
N GLY A 119 7.71 28.43 -14.05
CA GLY A 119 6.91 29.55 -13.56
C GLY A 119 7.70 30.64 -12.81
N ARG A 120 6.95 31.61 -12.26
CA ARG A 120 7.48 32.72 -11.46
C ARG A 120 7.44 32.30 -9.97
N PRO A 121 8.60 32.04 -9.34
CA PRO A 121 8.64 31.70 -7.92
C PRO A 121 8.27 32.93 -7.07
N LEU A 122 7.49 32.70 -6.02
CA LEU A 122 7.29 33.62 -4.91
C LEU A 122 7.96 33.01 -3.68
N ALA A 123 8.68 33.82 -2.90
CA ALA A 123 9.19 33.37 -1.62
C ALA A 123 8.03 32.98 -0.69
N LEU A 124 8.26 32.00 0.18
CA LEU A 124 7.28 31.60 1.20
C LEU A 124 6.84 32.80 2.06
N SER A 125 7.77 33.69 2.38
CA SER A 125 7.49 34.96 3.07
C SER A 125 6.56 35.89 2.26
N GLU A 126 6.72 35.98 0.94
CA GLU A 126 5.82 36.75 0.06
C GLU A 126 4.42 36.13 -0.01
N VAL A 127 4.30 34.79 -0.03
CA VAL A 127 3.01 34.10 -0.04
C VAL A 127 2.27 34.32 1.28
N THR A 128 2.96 34.13 2.41
CA THR A 128 2.38 34.29 3.75
C THR A 128 2.07 35.75 4.12
N ALA A 129 2.75 36.73 3.52
CA ALA A 129 2.41 38.14 3.66
C ALA A 129 1.27 38.58 2.70
N GLY A 130 0.89 37.73 1.75
CA GLY A 130 -0.11 38.04 0.73
C GLY A 130 -1.55 37.99 1.24
N PRO A 131 -2.48 38.73 0.62
CA PRO A 131 -3.88 38.80 1.05
C PRO A 131 -4.67 37.51 0.82
N ALA A 132 -4.12 36.56 0.06
CA ALA A 132 -4.74 35.27 -0.20
C ALA A 132 -4.43 34.24 0.90
N TYR A 133 -3.36 34.39 1.67
CA TYR A 133 -3.06 33.53 2.80
C TYR A 133 -3.88 33.96 4.02
N THR A 134 -4.67 33.05 4.58
CA THR A 134 -5.54 33.35 5.73
C THR A 134 -4.89 32.97 7.06
N GLY A 135 -3.84 32.16 7.02
CA GLY A 135 -3.21 31.60 8.21
C GLY A 135 -3.93 30.37 8.75
N ALA A 136 -4.92 29.83 8.00
CA ALA A 136 -5.61 28.62 8.40
C ALA A 136 -4.61 27.45 8.49
N GLN A 137 -4.60 26.79 9.65
CA GLN A 137 -3.78 25.61 9.88
C GLN A 137 -4.70 24.39 9.96
N PRO A 138 -4.32 23.24 9.40
CA PRO A 138 -5.15 22.06 9.51
C PRO A 138 -5.11 21.48 10.91
N THR A 139 -6.21 20.85 11.30
CA THR A 139 -6.14 19.78 12.30
C THR A 139 -5.53 18.56 11.64
N LYS A 140 -4.28 18.23 12.01
CA LYS A 140 -3.60 17.03 11.54
C LYS A 140 -4.18 15.84 12.29
N LEU A 141 -4.89 14.98 11.57
CA LEU A 141 -5.34 13.70 12.12
C LEU A 141 -4.15 12.76 12.11
N GLN A 142 -4.10 11.84 13.09
CA GLN A 142 -3.14 10.75 13.04
C GLN A 142 -3.27 10.07 11.68
N SER A 143 -2.19 10.08 10.93
CA SER A 143 -2.24 9.65 9.55
C SER A 143 -2.31 8.13 9.46
N GLU A 144 -2.87 7.57 8.38
CA GLU A 144 -2.69 6.14 8.09
C GLU A 144 -1.19 5.78 8.02
N ALA A 145 -0.33 6.73 7.64
CA ALA A 145 1.12 6.61 7.72
C ALA A 145 1.66 6.52 9.16
N GLU A 146 1.17 7.32 10.12
CA GLU A 146 1.53 7.18 11.54
C GLU A 146 0.97 5.87 12.13
N ALA A 147 -0.21 5.44 11.69
CA ALA A 147 -0.75 4.11 12.01
C ALA A 147 0.08 2.97 11.37
N GLN A 148 0.66 3.20 10.19
CA GLN A 148 1.60 2.28 9.52
C GLN A 148 3.02 2.32 10.11
N ALA A 149 3.49 3.47 10.59
CA ALA A 149 4.75 3.59 11.33
C ALA A 149 4.65 2.87 12.67
N ASN A 150 3.46 2.84 13.27
CA ASN A 150 3.12 1.99 14.40
C ASN A 150 2.80 0.54 14.01
N THR A 151 2.71 0.22 12.70
CA THR A 151 2.48 -1.15 12.26
C THR A 151 3.77 -1.94 12.45
N ASP A 152 3.67 -3.02 13.19
CA ASP A 152 4.77 -3.96 13.36
C ASP A 152 4.99 -4.71 12.04
N TRP A 153 5.83 -4.15 11.18
CA TRP A 153 6.17 -4.71 9.87
C TRP A 153 6.87 -6.07 9.98
N VAL A 154 7.58 -6.33 11.09
CA VAL A 154 8.18 -7.63 11.37
C VAL A 154 7.07 -8.66 11.60
N PHE A 155 6.05 -8.30 12.38
CA PHE A 155 4.88 -9.13 12.58
C PHE A 155 4.09 -9.34 11.28
N THR A 156 3.88 -8.28 10.50
CA THR A 156 3.17 -8.35 9.21
C THR A 156 3.86 -9.30 8.23
N ARG A 157 5.18 -9.19 8.07
CA ARG A 157 5.97 -10.10 7.22
C ARG A 157 5.92 -11.54 7.71
N GLU A 158 5.85 -11.76 9.01
CA GLU A 158 5.67 -13.10 9.56
C GLU A 158 4.31 -13.72 9.21
N LEU A 159 3.25 -12.90 9.21
CA LEU A 159 1.93 -13.35 8.74
C LEU A 159 1.97 -13.70 7.25
N ASP A 160 2.61 -12.86 6.42
CA ASP A 160 2.82 -13.13 4.99
C ASP A 160 3.62 -14.42 4.75
N ARG A 161 4.66 -14.65 5.56
CA ARG A 161 5.47 -15.87 5.49
C ARG A 161 4.63 -17.11 5.78
N ARG A 162 3.84 -17.11 6.86
CA ARG A 162 2.94 -18.23 7.22
C ARG A 162 1.85 -18.44 6.17
N ALA A 163 1.32 -17.35 5.60
CA ALA A 163 0.35 -17.39 4.51
C ALA A 163 0.94 -18.10 3.27
N ALA A 164 2.18 -17.76 2.92
CA ALA A 164 2.89 -18.36 1.80
C ALA A 164 3.17 -19.86 2.02
N GLU A 165 3.55 -20.25 3.23
CA GLU A 165 3.83 -21.66 3.59
C GLU A 165 2.64 -22.60 3.36
N VAL A 166 1.41 -22.13 3.61
CA VAL A 166 0.21 -22.95 3.47
C VAL A 166 -0.41 -22.89 2.08
N ALA A 167 -0.06 -21.89 1.27
CA ALA A 167 -0.71 -21.63 -0.02
C ALA A 167 -0.58 -22.80 -1.01
N ALA A 168 0.60 -23.43 -1.09
CA ALA A 168 0.81 -24.58 -1.96
C ALA A 168 -0.01 -25.80 -1.53
N ALA A 169 -0.07 -26.07 -0.21
CA ALA A 169 -0.87 -27.17 0.33
C ALA A 169 -2.37 -26.96 0.07
N ARG A 170 -2.87 -25.74 0.26
CA ARG A 170 -4.25 -25.36 -0.05
C ARG A 170 -4.58 -25.56 -1.53
N ARG A 171 -3.76 -25.03 -2.44
CA ARG A 171 -3.97 -25.19 -3.89
C ARG A 171 -3.96 -26.66 -4.32
N ASN A 172 -3.05 -27.47 -3.78
CA ASN A 172 -3.02 -28.91 -4.04
C ASN A 172 -4.29 -29.61 -3.52
N TRP A 173 -4.78 -29.22 -2.35
CA TRP A 173 -6.04 -29.74 -1.81
C TRP A 173 -7.23 -29.36 -2.70
N ILE A 174 -7.33 -28.10 -3.13
CA ILE A 174 -8.39 -27.62 -4.05
C ILE A 174 -8.37 -28.43 -5.35
N ARG A 175 -7.18 -28.61 -5.94
CA ARG A 175 -7.01 -29.41 -7.15
C ARG A 175 -7.56 -30.82 -6.95
N ALA A 176 -7.16 -31.49 -5.87
CA ALA A 176 -7.48 -32.89 -5.63
C ALA A 176 -8.94 -33.14 -5.20
N ASN A 177 -9.56 -32.22 -4.47
CA ASN A 177 -10.85 -32.46 -3.81
C ASN A 177 -12.01 -31.68 -4.45
N ILE A 178 -11.73 -30.59 -5.15
CA ILE A 178 -12.75 -29.78 -5.84
C ILE A 178 -12.60 -29.96 -7.34
N ILE A 179 -11.47 -29.54 -7.92
CA ILE A 179 -11.31 -29.40 -9.38
C ILE A 179 -11.21 -30.75 -10.12
N ALA A 180 -10.69 -31.78 -9.46
CA ALA A 180 -10.65 -33.14 -10.01
C ALA A 180 -12.05 -33.78 -10.18
N GLY A 181 -13.09 -33.23 -9.54
CA GLY A 181 -14.46 -33.74 -9.65
C GLY A 181 -15.10 -33.49 -11.03
N SER A 182 -16.18 -34.22 -11.32
CA SER A 182 -16.95 -34.04 -12.56
C SER A 182 -18.02 -32.95 -12.46
N THR A 183 -18.44 -32.61 -11.25
CA THR A 183 -19.50 -31.64 -10.96
C THR A 183 -19.09 -30.71 -9.82
N PRO A 184 -19.44 -29.41 -9.87
CA PRO A 184 -19.15 -28.48 -8.78
C PRO A 184 -19.78 -28.93 -7.45
N PRO A 185 -19.13 -28.66 -6.30
CA PRO A 185 -19.73 -28.86 -4.98
C PRO A 185 -21.09 -28.15 -4.85
N ALA A 186 -21.98 -28.69 -4.02
CA ALA A 186 -23.27 -28.07 -3.76
C ALA A 186 -23.11 -26.64 -3.21
N GLY A 187 -23.90 -25.70 -3.74
CA GLY A 187 -23.85 -24.28 -3.35
C GLY A 187 -22.76 -23.47 -4.04
N THR A 188 -22.00 -24.06 -4.98
CA THR A 188 -21.02 -23.31 -5.80
C THR A 188 -21.67 -22.17 -6.58
N ASP A 189 -22.84 -22.42 -7.16
CA ASP A 189 -23.64 -21.43 -7.87
C ASP A 189 -24.04 -20.25 -6.97
N ILE A 190 -24.48 -20.54 -5.74
CA ILE A 190 -24.81 -19.52 -4.73
C ILE A 190 -23.55 -18.74 -4.32
N PHE A 191 -22.42 -19.43 -4.13
CA PHE A 191 -21.15 -18.78 -3.81
C PHE A 191 -20.73 -17.80 -4.92
N ILE A 192 -20.76 -18.24 -6.18
CA ILE A 192 -20.44 -17.39 -7.34
C ILE A 192 -21.39 -16.20 -7.40
N ALA A 193 -22.71 -16.44 -7.32
CA ALA A 193 -23.72 -15.39 -7.43
C ALA A 193 -23.59 -14.33 -6.33
N ARG A 194 -23.29 -14.72 -5.08
CA ARG A 194 -23.14 -13.77 -3.97
C ARG A 194 -21.86 -12.96 -4.05
N ASN A 195 -20.81 -13.51 -4.65
CA ASN A 195 -19.49 -12.90 -4.71
C ASN A 195 -19.14 -12.33 -6.09
N PHE A 196 -20.10 -12.26 -7.02
CA PHE A 196 -19.85 -11.80 -8.40
C PHE A 196 -19.22 -10.39 -8.44
N HIS A 197 -19.59 -9.52 -7.51
CA HIS A 197 -19.07 -8.16 -7.41
C HIS A 197 -17.56 -8.14 -7.10
N TYR A 198 -17.04 -9.11 -6.35
CA TYR A 198 -15.59 -9.25 -6.15
C TYR A 198 -14.89 -9.78 -7.39
N LEU A 199 -15.51 -10.71 -8.13
CA LEU A 199 -14.88 -11.32 -9.31
C LEU A 199 -14.55 -10.32 -10.41
N ALA A 200 -15.30 -9.22 -10.52
CA ALA A 200 -14.99 -8.14 -11.45
C ALA A 200 -13.62 -7.48 -11.17
N ASP A 201 -13.22 -7.41 -9.91
CA ASP A 201 -11.97 -6.80 -9.47
C ASP A 201 -10.83 -7.83 -9.31
N LEU A 202 -11.19 -9.06 -8.92
CA LEU A 202 -10.21 -10.12 -8.59
C LEU A 202 -9.69 -10.88 -9.82
N HIS A 203 -10.35 -10.79 -10.97
CA HIS A 203 -9.85 -11.42 -12.18
C HIS A 203 -8.74 -10.60 -12.84
N CYS A 204 -7.57 -11.21 -12.94
CA CYS A 204 -6.41 -10.64 -13.64
C CYS A 204 -5.59 -11.75 -14.34
N PRO A 205 -4.65 -11.41 -15.24
CA PRO A 205 -3.84 -12.41 -15.93
C PRO A 205 -3.15 -13.41 -14.99
N ALA A 206 -2.58 -12.95 -13.87
CA ALA A 206 -1.91 -13.82 -12.90
C ALA A 206 -2.87 -14.79 -12.19
N SER A 207 -4.12 -14.38 -11.96
CA SER A 207 -5.15 -15.31 -11.45
C SER A 207 -5.50 -16.41 -12.47
N MET A 208 -5.34 -16.15 -13.78
CA MET A 208 -5.56 -17.17 -14.80
C MET A 208 -4.43 -18.21 -14.82
N ASP A 209 -3.19 -17.81 -14.54
CA ASP A 209 -2.09 -18.77 -14.37
C ASP A 209 -2.33 -19.70 -13.17
N VAL A 210 -2.89 -19.18 -12.07
CA VAL A 210 -3.35 -20.02 -10.95
C VAL A 210 -4.47 -20.97 -11.39
N ALA A 211 -5.42 -20.52 -12.22
CA ALA A 211 -6.49 -21.37 -12.75
C ALA A 211 -5.92 -22.51 -13.62
N ALA A 212 -4.97 -22.20 -14.50
CA ALA A 212 -4.27 -23.19 -15.32
C ALA A 212 -3.57 -24.23 -14.45
N GLN A 213 -2.85 -23.79 -13.42
CA GLN A 213 -2.20 -24.68 -12.46
C GLN A 213 -3.20 -25.59 -11.74
N LEU A 214 -4.37 -25.07 -11.36
CA LEU A 214 -5.44 -25.89 -10.76
C LEU A 214 -5.99 -26.92 -11.76
N LEU A 215 -6.01 -26.60 -13.05
CA LEU A 215 -6.45 -27.52 -14.11
C LEU A 215 -5.35 -28.50 -14.55
N GLY A 216 -4.12 -28.34 -14.07
CA GLY A 216 -2.99 -29.24 -14.36
C GLY A 216 -2.08 -28.78 -15.50
N SER A 217 -2.13 -27.50 -15.86
CA SER A 217 -1.28 -26.87 -16.88
C SER A 217 -0.43 -25.77 -16.26
N ASP A 218 0.75 -25.48 -16.81
CA ASP A 218 1.67 -24.48 -16.24
C ASP A 218 1.32 -23.04 -16.65
N GLU A 219 0.60 -22.85 -17.76
CA GLU A 219 0.28 -21.53 -18.31
C GLU A 219 -1.16 -21.45 -18.82
N ALA A 220 -1.80 -20.28 -18.66
CA ALA A 220 -3.13 -20.00 -19.19
C ALA A 220 -3.13 -19.63 -20.69
N ARG A 221 -2.36 -20.36 -21.51
CA ARG A 221 -2.32 -20.19 -22.97
C ARG A 221 -3.25 -21.19 -23.66
N TYR A 222 -3.78 -20.80 -24.80
CA TYR A 222 -4.71 -21.63 -25.59
C TYR A 222 -4.11 -23.01 -25.91
N GLU A 223 -2.84 -23.06 -26.35
CA GLU A 223 -2.19 -24.33 -26.69
C GLU A 223 -2.01 -25.23 -25.46
N SER A 224 -1.63 -24.66 -24.32
CA SER A 224 -1.42 -25.37 -23.04
C SER A 224 -2.72 -25.87 -22.41
N LEU A 225 -3.84 -25.18 -22.65
CA LEU A 225 -5.16 -25.60 -22.19
C LEU A 225 -5.77 -26.64 -23.14
N SER A 226 -5.57 -26.50 -24.45
CA SER A 226 -6.07 -27.45 -25.47
C SER A 226 -5.46 -28.86 -25.36
N SER A 227 -4.29 -28.98 -24.73
CA SER A 227 -3.62 -30.26 -24.46
C SER A 227 -4.01 -30.88 -23.10
N THR A 228 -4.71 -30.13 -22.25
CA THR A 228 -5.16 -30.57 -20.92
C THR A 228 -6.50 -31.28 -21.06
N ILE A 229 -6.65 -32.44 -20.40
CA ILE A 229 -7.80 -33.34 -20.54
C ILE A 229 -9.15 -32.62 -20.32
N ASP A 230 -9.99 -32.69 -21.36
CA ASP A 230 -11.44 -32.58 -21.34
C ASP A 230 -12.03 -31.34 -20.63
N ILE A 231 -11.39 -30.17 -20.86
CA ILE A 231 -11.89 -28.85 -20.46
C ILE A 231 -13.30 -28.63 -21.02
N ASP A 232 -13.54 -29.03 -22.27
CA ASP A 232 -14.81 -28.86 -22.96
C ASP A 232 -15.93 -29.78 -22.43
N ALA A 233 -15.63 -30.95 -21.85
CA ALA A 233 -16.67 -31.77 -21.21
C ALA A 233 -17.01 -31.33 -19.79
N ARG A 234 -16.20 -30.47 -19.14
CA ARG A 234 -16.45 -29.99 -17.77
C ARG A 234 -16.41 -28.46 -17.65
N PRO A 235 -17.15 -27.71 -18.49
CA PRO A 235 -17.08 -26.25 -18.53
C PRO A 235 -17.42 -25.60 -17.17
N ALA A 236 -18.32 -26.21 -16.40
CA ALA A 236 -18.66 -25.76 -15.05
C ALA A 236 -17.47 -25.86 -14.07
N MET A 237 -16.65 -26.90 -14.19
CA MET A 237 -15.44 -27.06 -13.36
C MET A 237 -14.34 -26.09 -13.76
N VAL A 238 -14.22 -25.81 -15.05
CA VAL A 238 -13.28 -24.82 -15.59
C VAL A 238 -13.67 -23.42 -15.09
N THR A 239 -14.96 -23.09 -15.14
CA THR A 239 -15.47 -21.83 -14.57
C THR A 239 -15.20 -21.75 -13.07
N LEU A 240 -15.43 -22.85 -12.32
CA LEU A 240 -15.10 -22.89 -10.90
C LEU A 240 -13.60 -22.70 -10.63
N ALA A 241 -12.73 -23.32 -11.44
CA ALA A 241 -11.28 -23.15 -11.32
C ALA A 241 -10.89 -21.68 -11.49
N MET A 242 -11.45 -20.99 -12.49
CA MET A 242 -11.23 -19.55 -12.70
C MET A 242 -11.67 -18.72 -11.49
N VAL A 243 -12.89 -18.96 -11.00
CA VAL A 243 -13.44 -18.27 -9.82
C VAL A 243 -12.54 -18.45 -8.62
N VAL A 244 -12.20 -19.70 -8.25
CA VAL A 244 -11.36 -19.99 -7.08
C VAL A 244 -9.96 -19.41 -7.23
N ALA A 245 -9.41 -19.43 -8.45
CA ALA A 245 -8.09 -18.86 -8.73
C ALA A 245 -8.04 -17.34 -8.54
N ALA A 246 -9.13 -16.62 -8.84
CA ALA A 246 -9.25 -15.19 -8.58
C ALA A 246 -9.07 -14.87 -7.09
N PHE A 247 -9.75 -15.63 -6.22
CA PHE A 247 -9.57 -15.50 -4.77
C PHE A 247 -8.18 -15.95 -4.32
N GLU A 248 -7.69 -17.11 -4.79
CA GLU A 248 -6.38 -17.66 -4.42
C GLU A 248 -5.24 -16.68 -4.68
N TRP A 249 -5.19 -16.08 -5.87
CA TRP A 249 -4.16 -15.10 -6.22
C TRP A 249 -4.15 -13.93 -5.23
N HIS A 250 -5.33 -13.45 -4.86
CA HIS A 250 -5.50 -12.32 -3.95
C HIS A 250 -5.37 -12.67 -2.47
N THR A 251 -5.15 -13.94 -2.10
CA THR A 251 -4.80 -14.33 -0.72
C THR A 251 -3.42 -13.80 -0.32
N ALA A 252 -2.52 -13.60 -1.29
CA ALA A 252 -1.15 -13.16 -1.04
C ALA A 252 -1.01 -11.65 -0.84
N TYR A 253 -2.07 -10.86 -1.10
CA TYR A 253 -2.00 -9.40 -1.16
C TYR A 253 -3.05 -8.73 -0.26
N GLY A 254 -2.69 -7.59 0.34
CA GLY A 254 -3.60 -6.71 1.06
C GLY A 254 -3.24 -6.48 2.53
N SER A 255 -4.09 -5.76 3.27
CA SER A 255 -3.87 -5.49 4.69
C SER A 255 -4.26 -6.70 5.57
N TRP A 256 -3.55 -6.89 6.68
CA TRP A 256 -3.92 -7.85 7.75
C TRP A 256 -4.89 -7.26 8.78
N GLN A 257 -5.24 -5.98 8.64
CA GLN A 257 -6.26 -5.35 9.48
C GLN A 257 -7.63 -5.96 9.23
N ALA A 258 -8.47 -5.99 10.27
CA ALA A 258 -9.83 -6.49 10.19
C ALA A 258 -10.62 -5.76 9.07
N GLY A 259 -11.21 -6.53 8.15
CA GLY A 259 -11.96 -5.98 7.02
C GLY A 259 -11.12 -5.52 5.83
N GLY A 260 -9.78 -5.59 5.89
CA GLY A 260 -8.89 -5.19 4.79
C GLY A 260 -8.96 -6.08 3.55
N ARG A 261 -9.54 -7.29 3.67
CA ARG A 261 -9.70 -8.26 2.57
C ARG A 261 -11.06 -8.95 2.67
N PRO A 262 -12.17 -8.23 2.43
CA PRO A 262 -13.51 -8.72 2.73
C PRO A 262 -13.92 -9.95 1.91
N TYR A 263 -13.28 -10.16 0.75
CA TYR A 263 -13.48 -11.31 -0.12
C TYR A 263 -12.89 -12.63 0.42
N LEU A 264 -11.96 -12.59 1.39
CA LEU A 264 -11.33 -13.81 1.92
C LEU A 264 -12.26 -14.60 2.83
N LYS A 265 -13.11 -13.93 3.61
CA LYS A 265 -14.10 -14.60 4.46
C LYS A 265 -15.03 -15.54 3.68
N PRO A 266 -15.83 -15.06 2.70
CA PRO A 266 -16.72 -15.95 1.96
C PRO A 266 -15.96 -17.04 1.20
N TYR A 267 -14.73 -16.76 0.76
CA TYR A 267 -13.88 -17.73 0.10
C TYR A 267 -13.43 -18.89 1.01
N PHE A 268 -12.89 -18.58 2.19
CA PHE A 268 -12.47 -19.61 3.15
C PHE A 268 -13.67 -20.34 3.78
N GLU A 269 -14.82 -19.68 3.94
CA GLU A 269 -16.08 -20.33 4.32
C GLU A 269 -16.55 -21.32 3.24
N TYR A 270 -16.43 -20.98 1.96
CA TYR A 270 -16.72 -21.89 0.85
C TYR A 270 -15.78 -23.11 0.85
N LEU A 271 -14.47 -22.90 1.02
CA LEU A 271 -13.51 -24.00 1.14
C LEU A 271 -13.83 -24.91 2.34
N ALA A 272 -14.12 -24.33 3.50
CA ALA A 272 -14.49 -25.08 4.69
C ALA A 272 -15.80 -25.87 4.50
N GLY A 273 -16.78 -25.28 3.81
CA GLY A 273 -18.01 -25.96 3.40
C GLY A 273 -17.78 -27.14 2.45
N CYS A 274 -16.70 -27.10 1.67
CA CYS A 274 -16.24 -28.22 0.84
C CYS A 274 -15.40 -29.25 1.63
N GLY A 275 -15.20 -29.06 2.94
CA GLY A 275 -14.44 -29.97 3.81
C GLY A 275 -12.98 -29.60 4.03
N TYR A 276 -12.51 -28.43 3.54
CA TYR A 276 -11.14 -27.97 3.82
C TYR A 276 -11.00 -27.54 5.28
N ARG A 277 -9.92 -27.98 5.94
CA ARG A 277 -9.62 -27.55 7.31
C ARG A 277 -8.66 -26.36 7.28
N LEU A 278 -9.16 -25.19 7.67
CA LEU A 278 -8.35 -23.97 7.76
C LEU A 278 -7.23 -24.09 8.79
N SER A 279 -6.01 -23.81 8.36
CA SER A 279 -4.85 -23.59 9.23
C SER A 279 -5.05 -22.32 10.08
N PRO A 280 -4.29 -22.14 11.18
CA PRO A 280 -4.42 -20.95 12.03
C PRO A 280 -4.28 -19.62 11.26
N ILE A 281 -3.37 -19.52 10.29
CA ILE A 281 -3.20 -18.29 9.50
C ILE A 281 -4.38 -18.06 8.53
N GLU A 282 -4.98 -19.12 7.99
CA GLU A 282 -6.18 -19.02 7.16
C GLU A 282 -7.43 -18.67 7.98
N GLN A 283 -7.47 -19.04 9.26
CA GLN A 283 -8.52 -18.57 10.19
C GLN A 283 -8.41 -17.06 10.44
N VAL A 284 -7.19 -16.51 10.49
CA VAL A 284 -6.97 -15.05 10.51
C VAL A 284 -7.49 -14.42 9.21
N MET A 285 -7.11 -14.97 8.05
CA MET A 285 -7.57 -14.46 6.75
C MET A 285 -9.09 -14.52 6.57
N ALA A 286 -9.73 -15.55 7.12
CA ALA A 286 -11.18 -15.71 7.13
C ALA A 286 -11.89 -14.76 8.13
N GLY A 287 -11.13 -14.05 8.98
CA GLY A 287 -11.65 -13.20 10.04
C GLY A 287 -12.31 -13.97 11.18
N GLN A 288 -11.98 -15.26 11.36
CA GLN A 288 -12.48 -16.08 12.48
C GLN A 288 -11.73 -15.78 13.77
N ILE A 289 -10.46 -15.44 13.65
CA ILE A 289 -9.61 -14.90 14.71
C ILE A 289 -8.89 -13.66 14.21
N THR A 290 -8.43 -12.82 15.13
CA THR A 290 -7.59 -11.65 14.83
C THR A 290 -6.12 -12.06 14.71
N ALA A 291 -5.29 -11.22 14.09
CA ALA A 291 -3.86 -11.47 13.98
C ALA A 291 -3.20 -11.58 15.36
N GLU A 292 -3.67 -10.78 16.33
CA GLU A 292 -3.19 -10.77 17.72
C GLU A 292 -3.54 -12.04 18.49
N GLN A 293 -4.63 -12.72 18.09
CA GLN A 293 -5.05 -14.00 18.68
C GLN A 293 -4.28 -15.20 18.11
N LEU A 294 -3.53 -15.01 17.02
CA LEU A 294 -2.69 -16.06 16.44
C LEU A 294 -1.59 -16.43 17.45
N LYS A 295 -1.57 -17.70 17.86
CA LYS A 295 -0.59 -18.19 18.83
C LYS A 295 0.75 -18.46 18.16
N PHE A 296 1.80 -17.86 18.70
CA PHE A 296 3.19 -18.09 18.32
C PHE A 296 3.88 -18.99 19.34
N SER A 297 4.81 -19.83 18.88
CA SER A 297 5.66 -20.58 19.79
C SER A 297 6.64 -19.64 20.52
N GLN A 298 7.21 -20.07 21.64
CA GLN A 298 8.25 -19.27 22.32
C GLN A 298 9.47 -19.02 21.42
N GLY A 299 9.82 -20.00 20.57
CA GLY A 299 10.90 -19.85 19.58
C GLY A 299 10.57 -18.77 18.54
N ASP A 300 9.33 -18.73 18.04
CA ASP A 300 8.89 -17.71 17.09
C ASP A 300 8.95 -16.31 17.70
N ILE A 301 8.46 -16.16 18.93
CA ILE A 301 8.48 -14.87 19.65
C ILE A 301 9.92 -14.38 19.83
N ALA A 302 10.83 -15.28 20.24
CA ALA A 302 12.25 -14.96 20.39
C ALA A 302 12.88 -14.54 19.06
N ARG A 303 12.57 -15.25 17.97
CA ARG A 303 13.03 -14.91 16.61
C ARG A 303 12.54 -13.52 16.19
N LEU A 304 11.26 -13.23 16.32
CA LEU A 304 10.68 -11.94 15.93
C LEU A 304 11.26 -10.78 16.75
N ASN A 305 11.42 -10.97 18.06
CA ASN A 305 12.07 -9.98 18.91
C ASN A 305 13.51 -9.72 18.49
N ARG A 306 14.24 -10.77 18.09
CA ARG A 306 15.61 -10.61 17.60
C ARG A 306 15.65 -9.87 16.25
N VAL A 307 14.73 -10.17 15.34
CA VAL A 307 14.60 -9.42 14.08
C VAL A 307 14.32 -7.94 14.33
N ARG A 308 13.40 -7.60 15.24
CA ARG A 308 13.12 -6.19 15.62
C ARG A 308 14.38 -5.48 16.10
N GLN A 309 15.12 -6.09 17.03
CA GLN A 309 16.38 -5.54 17.54
C GLN A 309 17.41 -5.30 16.42
N LEU A 310 17.54 -6.23 15.47
CA LEU A 310 18.47 -6.10 14.35
C LEU A 310 18.04 -5.03 13.34
N ARG A 311 16.73 -4.85 13.10
CA ARG A 311 16.20 -3.77 12.26
C ARG A 311 16.40 -2.40 12.89
N ASP A 312 16.18 -2.29 14.20
CA ASP A 312 16.48 -1.06 14.95
C ASP A 312 17.98 -0.74 14.89
N LEU A 313 18.84 -1.75 15.08
CA LEU A 313 20.29 -1.57 14.97
C LEU A 313 20.72 -1.15 13.56
N GLN A 314 20.15 -1.78 12.52
CA GLN A 314 20.37 -1.41 11.12
C GLN A 314 19.98 0.06 10.86
N TYR A 315 18.84 0.50 11.37
CA TYR A 315 18.39 1.88 11.29
C TYR A 315 19.37 2.83 12.00
N GLN A 316 19.75 2.54 13.24
CA GLN A 316 20.68 3.37 14.01
C GLN A 316 22.05 3.48 13.34
N LEU A 317 22.59 2.38 12.79
CA LEU A 317 23.84 2.40 12.04
C LEU A 317 23.75 3.31 10.81
N ARG A 318 22.62 3.27 10.08
CA ARG A 318 22.37 4.15 8.93
C ARG A 318 22.26 5.62 9.36
N MET A 319 21.55 5.89 10.45
CA MET A 319 21.44 7.25 11.01
C MET A 319 22.81 7.79 11.42
N ASN A 320 23.60 6.98 12.11
CA ASN A 320 24.94 7.34 12.55
C ASN A 320 25.90 7.59 11.38
N ARG A 321 25.78 6.83 10.28
CA ARG A 321 26.62 7.00 9.09
C ARG A 321 26.25 8.23 8.26
N TYR A 322 24.98 8.36 7.90
CA TYR A 322 24.54 9.32 6.88
C TYR A 322 24.13 10.68 7.46
N TYR A 323 23.56 10.69 8.67
CA TYR A 323 23.01 11.90 9.28
C TYR A 323 23.89 12.44 10.41
N ALA A 324 24.17 11.62 11.42
CA ALA A 324 24.99 12.06 12.55
C ALA A 324 26.49 12.12 12.21
N LYS A 325 26.91 11.43 11.15
CA LYS A 325 28.31 11.33 10.68
C LYS A 325 29.29 10.90 11.78
N THR A 326 28.81 10.08 12.72
CA THR A 326 29.58 9.55 13.86
C THR A 326 30.34 8.27 13.51
N LEU A 327 29.99 7.61 12.40
CA LEU A 327 30.66 6.42 11.89
C LEU A 327 31.40 6.70 10.58
N THR A 328 32.62 6.18 10.46
CA THR A 328 33.31 6.12 9.16
C THR A 328 32.68 5.06 8.25
N GLU A 329 32.97 5.12 6.95
CA GLU A 329 32.50 4.12 5.98
C GLU A 329 32.94 2.70 6.36
N GLU A 330 34.20 2.53 6.78
CA GLU A 330 34.75 1.23 7.18
C GLU A 330 34.07 0.68 8.45
N GLN A 331 33.85 1.54 9.44
CA GLN A 331 33.15 1.18 10.68
C GLN A 331 31.69 0.80 10.41
N TYR A 332 31.00 1.56 9.55
CA TYR A 332 29.64 1.25 9.14
C TYR A 332 29.57 -0.08 8.40
N ARG A 333 30.43 -0.30 7.39
CA ARG A 333 30.47 -1.56 6.64
C ARG A 333 30.74 -2.77 7.52
N ALA A 334 31.69 -2.67 8.46
CA ALA A 334 31.98 -3.75 9.39
C ALA A 334 30.76 -4.10 10.27
N ALA A 335 30.12 -3.08 10.85
CA ALA A 335 28.97 -3.27 11.72
C ALA A 335 27.73 -3.79 10.97
N ILE A 336 27.42 -3.19 9.82
CA ILE A 336 26.22 -3.52 9.04
C ILE A 336 26.32 -4.92 8.41
N THR A 337 27.52 -5.37 8.05
CA THR A 337 27.74 -6.73 7.51
C THR A 337 27.35 -7.80 8.52
N SER A 338 27.70 -7.64 9.80
CA SER A 338 27.32 -8.58 10.85
C SER A 338 25.79 -8.61 11.05
N VAL A 339 25.14 -7.46 11.00
CA VAL A 339 23.68 -7.35 11.13
C VAL A 339 22.98 -8.01 9.94
N HIS A 340 23.49 -7.81 8.72
CA HIS A 340 22.95 -8.42 7.51
C HIS A 340 23.11 -9.95 7.50
N ALA A 341 24.24 -10.46 7.97
CA ALA A 341 24.46 -11.90 8.10
C ALA A 341 23.43 -12.52 9.06
N GLU A 342 23.25 -11.93 10.25
CA GLU A 342 22.31 -12.48 11.23
C GLU A 342 20.84 -12.36 10.79
N LEU A 343 20.45 -11.26 10.13
CA LEU A 343 19.12 -11.15 9.51
C LEU A 343 18.90 -12.27 8.48
N SER A 344 19.91 -12.55 7.65
CA SER A 344 19.84 -13.62 6.65
C SER A 344 19.68 -14.99 7.30
N ASP A 345 20.40 -15.27 8.38
CA ASP A 345 20.29 -16.53 9.15
C ASP A 345 18.89 -16.71 9.77
N LEU A 346 18.20 -15.60 10.08
CA LEU A 346 16.82 -15.59 10.59
C LEU A 346 15.75 -15.63 9.48
N GLY A 347 16.18 -15.75 8.21
CA GLY A 347 15.32 -15.80 7.03
C GLY A 347 14.83 -14.44 6.51
N GLU A 348 15.45 -13.36 6.97
CA GLU A 348 15.12 -11.99 6.56
C GLU A 348 16.02 -11.50 5.43
N LEU A 349 15.47 -10.69 4.53
CA LEU A 349 16.29 -10.02 3.51
C LEU A 349 17.21 -8.98 4.17
N PRO A 350 18.53 -9.01 3.88
CA PRO A 350 19.44 -7.97 4.33
C PRO A 350 19.02 -6.62 3.72
N GLY A 351 19.26 -5.54 4.44
CA GLY A 351 18.97 -4.21 3.91
C GLY A 351 20.01 -3.78 2.87
N PRO A 352 19.82 -2.62 2.24
CA PRO A 352 20.84 -2.04 1.39
C PRO A 352 22.13 -1.77 2.18
N MET A 353 23.27 -1.95 1.52
CA MET A 353 24.61 -1.60 2.01
C MET A 353 24.89 -0.11 1.84
#